data_AF-A0A3S0S440-F1
#
_entry.id   AF-A0A3S0S440-F1
#
_cell.length_a   1.000
_cell.length_b   1.000
_cell.length_c   1.000
_cell.angle_alpha   90.00
_cell.angle_beta   90.00
_cell.angle_gamma   90.00
#
_symmetry.space_group_name_H-M   'P 1'
#
loop_
_entity.id
_entity.type
_entity.pdbx_description
1 polymer ?
#
loop_
_entity_poly.entity_id
_entity_poly.type
_entity_poly.pdbx_seq_one_letter_code
_entity_poly.pdbx_strand_id
1 'polypeptide(L)'
;MRRFATVILTAFCISALPMPSIAQTGVTQIARNVREIDKNFDVADKNHDGKLTREEAQSGSTPMIANHFDAIDADHKGYVTKSDVHAFIQRNLTRGHAAAASSSP
;
A
#
# COMPACT_ATOMS: atom_id res chain seq x y z
N MET A 1 10.40 29.89 66.77
CA MET A 1 11.37 28.79 66.90
C MET A 1 10.80 27.56 66.18
N ARG A 2 11.52 27.12 65.14
CA ARG A 2 11.44 25.88 64.36
C ARG A 2 10.37 24.83 64.74
N ARG A 3 9.44 24.55 63.82
CA ARG A 3 8.92 23.20 63.52
C ARG A 3 8.61 23.10 62.03
N PHE A 4 9.62 22.74 61.24
CA PHE A 4 9.44 22.29 59.86
C PHE A 4 9.01 20.83 59.93
N ALA A 5 7.74 20.57 59.67
CA ALA A 5 7.25 19.24 59.42
C ALA A 5 6.06 19.36 58.47
N THR A 6 5.89 18.31 57.67
CA THR A 6 4.65 17.88 57.00
C THR A 6 4.50 18.28 55.52
N VAL A 7 4.63 17.22 54.72
CA VAL A 7 3.95 16.88 53.45
C VAL A 7 4.49 17.45 52.14
N ILE A 8 5.37 16.68 51.51
CA ILE A 8 5.48 16.62 50.04
C ILE A 8 4.18 15.96 49.54
N LEU A 9 3.20 16.78 49.19
CA LEU A 9 1.93 16.37 48.59
C LEU A 9 1.88 16.91 47.16
N THR A 10 2.27 16.10 46.18
CA THR A 10 1.61 16.09 44.86
C THR A 10 1.89 14.75 44.20
N ALA A 11 0.90 13.86 44.31
CA ALA A 11 0.83 12.61 43.56
C ALA A 11 0.73 12.92 42.06
N PHE A 12 1.76 12.53 41.30
CA PHE A 12 1.73 12.51 39.85
C PHE A 12 1.14 11.18 39.38
N CYS A 13 -0.19 11.06 39.41
CA CYS A 13 -0.91 9.94 38.79
C CYS A 13 -1.48 10.41 37.45
N ILE A 14 -0.61 10.55 36.44
CA ILE A 14 -1.07 10.55 35.05
C ILE A 14 -1.20 9.10 34.64
N SER A 15 -2.38 8.51 34.89
CA SER A 15 -2.75 7.22 34.29
C SER A 15 -3.04 7.45 32.82
N ALA A 16 -1.98 7.58 32.02
CA ALA A 16 -2.06 7.50 30.58
C ALA A 16 -2.34 6.04 30.24
N LEU A 17 -3.61 5.72 30.01
CA LEU A 17 -3.96 4.47 29.33
C LEU A 17 -3.38 4.59 27.90
N PRO A 18 -2.40 3.76 27.50
CA PRO A 18 -2.05 3.67 26.10
C PRO A 18 -3.27 3.07 25.40
N MET A 19 -4.07 3.92 24.74
CA MET A 19 -5.00 3.42 23.74
C MET A 19 -4.15 2.68 22.69
N PRO A 20 -4.34 1.37 22.49
CA PRO A 20 -3.69 0.69 21.38
C PRO A 20 -4.22 1.33 20.10
N SER A 21 -3.39 2.13 19.45
CA SER A 21 -3.70 2.74 18.16
C SER A 21 -4.12 1.64 17.19
N ILE A 22 -5.34 1.80 16.69
CA ILE A 22 -6.00 0.95 15.73
C ILE A 22 -5.13 0.86 14.46
N ALA A 23 -4.81 -0.39 14.09
CA ALA A 23 -4.62 -0.88 12.73
C ALA A 23 -3.84 0.02 11.74
N GLN A 24 -2.50 -0.01 11.78
CA GLN A 24 -1.66 0.46 10.67
C GLN A 24 -1.11 -0.67 9.77
N THR A 25 -1.53 -1.92 9.98
CA THR A 25 -0.97 -3.08 9.28
C THR A 25 -1.35 -3.13 7.78
N GLY A 26 -2.39 -2.42 7.35
CA GLY A 26 -2.84 -2.43 5.95
C GLY A 26 -1.96 -1.62 4.98
N VAL A 27 -1.55 -0.41 5.38
CA VAL A 27 -0.83 0.53 4.50
C VAL A 27 0.62 0.09 4.24
N THR A 28 1.26 -0.53 5.24
CA THR A 28 2.64 -1.03 5.14
C THR A 28 2.77 -2.26 4.24
N GLN A 29 1.74 -3.10 4.16
CA GLN A 29 1.72 -4.27 3.27
C GLN A 29 1.60 -3.85 1.80
N ILE A 30 0.73 -2.90 1.49
CA ILE A 30 0.49 -2.40 0.12
C ILE A 30 1.77 -1.75 -0.45
N ALA A 31 2.46 -0.93 0.35
CA ALA A 31 3.69 -0.26 -0.08
C ALA A 31 4.81 -1.25 -0.45
N ARG A 32 4.91 -2.39 0.26
CA ARG A 32 5.87 -3.45 -0.08
C ARG A 32 5.49 -4.14 -1.40
N ASN A 33 4.22 -4.46 -1.59
CA ASN A 33 3.75 -5.10 -2.82
C ASN A 33 3.94 -4.22 -4.06
N VAL A 34 3.68 -2.90 -3.96
CA VAL A 34 3.90 -1.97 -5.08
C VAL A 34 5.38 -1.90 -5.47
N ARG A 35 6.29 -1.83 -4.48
CA ARG A 35 7.74 -1.79 -4.75
C ARG A 35 8.25 -3.07 -5.44
N GLU A 36 7.73 -4.23 -5.08
CA GLU A 36 8.08 -5.47 -5.78
C GLU A 36 7.50 -5.48 -7.20
N ILE A 37 6.27 -5.01 -7.41
CA ILE A 37 5.70 -4.87 -8.76
C ILE A 37 6.57 -3.93 -9.62
N ASP A 38 7.03 -2.80 -9.08
CA ASP A 38 7.90 -1.87 -9.80
C ASP A 38 9.23 -2.51 -10.20
N LYS A 39 9.86 -3.28 -9.30
CA LYS A 39 11.09 -4.03 -9.61
C LYS A 39 10.85 -5.08 -10.69
N ASN A 40 9.77 -5.84 -10.58
CA ASN A 40 9.44 -6.85 -11.56
C ASN A 40 9.10 -6.23 -12.92
N PHE A 41 8.47 -5.05 -12.93
CA PHE A 41 8.25 -4.24 -14.13
C PHE A 41 9.60 -3.89 -14.79
N ASP A 42 10.54 -3.34 -14.02
CA ASP A 42 11.86 -2.97 -14.55
C ASP A 42 12.67 -4.15 -15.09
N VAL A 43 12.47 -5.35 -14.54
CA VAL A 43 13.12 -6.58 -15.05
C VAL A 43 12.48 -7.07 -16.35
N ALA A 44 11.17 -6.85 -16.51
CA ALA A 44 10.40 -7.24 -17.67
C ALA A 44 10.54 -6.25 -18.83
N ASP A 45 10.73 -4.95 -18.54
CA ASP A 45 11.04 -3.88 -19.48
C ASP A 45 12.47 -4.06 -20.04
N LYS A 46 12.60 -4.85 -21.12
CA LYS A 46 13.91 -5.23 -21.69
C LYS A 46 14.55 -4.12 -22.49
N ASN A 47 13.74 -3.29 -23.12
CA ASN A 47 14.21 -2.16 -23.91
C ASN A 47 14.39 -0.88 -23.04
N HIS A 48 13.98 -0.92 -21.77
CA HIS A 48 14.07 0.17 -20.81
C HIS A 48 13.38 1.45 -21.30
N ASP A 49 12.25 1.31 -21.99
CA ASP A 49 11.48 2.42 -22.55
C ASP A 49 10.37 2.93 -21.61
N GLY A 50 10.26 2.31 -20.43
CA GLY A 50 9.27 2.61 -19.40
C GLY A 50 7.90 1.98 -19.66
N LYS A 51 7.79 1.03 -20.60
CA LYS A 51 6.56 0.37 -21.02
C LYS A 51 6.78 -1.14 -21.02
N LEU A 52 5.70 -1.87 -20.81
CA LEU A 52 5.65 -3.31 -21.00
C LEU A 52 4.69 -3.60 -22.15
N THR A 53 5.19 -4.19 -23.21
CA THR A 53 4.34 -4.84 -24.21
C THR A 53 3.73 -6.13 -23.64
N ARG A 54 2.74 -6.68 -24.33
CA ARG A 54 2.12 -7.95 -23.92
C ARG A 54 3.14 -9.09 -23.92
N GLU A 55 4.02 -9.11 -24.91
CA GLU A 55 5.07 -10.10 -25.06
C GLU A 55 6.11 -9.99 -23.94
N GLU A 56 6.50 -8.76 -23.57
CA GLU A 56 7.39 -8.50 -22.43
C GLU A 56 6.74 -8.84 -21.10
N ALA A 57 5.45 -8.52 -20.93
CA ALA A 57 4.70 -8.85 -19.73
C ALA A 57 4.57 -10.37 -19.52
N GLN A 58 4.40 -11.13 -20.61
CA GLN A 58 4.31 -12.59 -20.61
C GLN A 58 5.67 -13.27 -20.42
N SER A 59 6.72 -12.72 -21.03
CA SER A 59 8.08 -13.25 -20.93
C SER A 59 8.76 -12.84 -19.62
N GLY A 60 8.33 -11.74 -19.03
CA GLY A 60 8.81 -11.22 -17.75
C GLY A 60 8.19 -11.92 -16.55
N SER A 61 8.85 -11.81 -15.40
CA SER A 61 8.36 -12.32 -14.12
C SER A 61 7.27 -11.41 -13.52
N THR A 62 6.27 -11.03 -14.32
CA THR A 62 5.20 -10.09 -13.97
C THR A 62 3.81 -10.72 -14.13
N PRO A 63 3.48 -11.79 -13.37
CA PRO A 63 2.22 -12.53 -13.55
C PRO A 63 0.97 -11.66 -13.32
N MET A 64 1.05 -10.67 -12.42
CA MET A 64 -0.06 -9.75 -12.17
C MET A 64 -0.38 -8.88 -13.39
N ILE A 65 0.66 -8.36 -14.05
CA ILE A 65 0.51 -7.51 -15.24
C ILE A 65 0.06 -8.36 -16.42
N ALA A 66 0.66 -9.55 -16.64
CA ALA A 66 0.28 -10.44 -17.74
C ALA A 66 -1.19 -10.89 -17.65
N ASN A 67 -1.66 -11.27 -16.45
CA ASN A 67 -3.04 -11.72 -16.25
C ASN A 67 -4.07 -10.59 -16.33
N HIS A 68 -3.66 -9.36 -16.04
CA HIS A 68 -4.54 -8.19 -16.05
C HIS A 68 -4.18 -7.19 -17.14
N PHE A 69 -3.43 -7.61 -18.17
CA PHE A 69 -2.88 -6.71 -19.17
C PHE A 69 -3.97 -5.88 -19.83
N ASP A 70 -5.04 -6.53 -20.30
CA ASP A 70 -6.17 -5.86 -20.96
C ASP A 70 -6.95 -4.95 -19.99
N ALA A 71 -6.93 -5.26 -18.69
CA ALA A 71 -7.57 -4.41 -17.67
C ALA A 71 -6.72 -3.19 -17.31
N ILE A 72 -5.40 -3.28 -17.47
CA ILE A 72 -4.44 -2.19 -17.25
C ILE A 72 -4.35 -1.31 -18.50
N ASP A 73 -4.26 -1.91 -19.69
CA ASP A 73 -4.30 -1.24 -21.00
C ASP A 73 -5.74 -0.93 -21.43
N ALA A 74 -6.43 -0.11 -20.63
CA ALA A 74 -7.83 0.24 -20.90
C ALA A 74 -8.03 0.93 -22.27
N ASP A 75 -7.00 1.63 -22.76
CA ASP A 75 -6.99 2.32 -24.04
C ASP A 75 -6.59 1.42 -25.22
N HIS A 76 -6.26 0.15 -24.97
CA HIS A 76 -5.85 -0.84 -25.98
C HIS A 76 -4.68 -0.35 -26.86
N LYS A 77 -3.69 0.28 -26.23
CA LYS A 77 -2.48 0.81 -26.88
C LYS A 77 -1.52 -0.30 -27.32
N GLY A 78 -1.66 -1.50 -26.74
CA GLY A 78 -0.75 -2.64 -26.92
C GLY A 78 0.44 -2.63 -25.95
N TYR A 79 0.47 -1.68 -25.01
CA TYR A 79 1.49 -1.58 -23.96
C TYR A 79 0.93 -0.93 -22.70
N VAL A 80 1.54 -1.27 -21.56
CA VAL A 80 1.19 -0.70 -20.25
C VAL A 80 2.39 0.03 -19.68
N THR A 81 2.14 1.18 -19.04
CA THR A 81 3.18 1.95 -18.33
C THR A 81 3.11 1.69 -16.83
N LYS A 82 4.15 2.07 -16.09
CA LYS A 82 4.11 2.06 -14.61
C LYS A 82 2.92 2.85 -14.07
N SER A 83 2.59 3.98 -14.69
CA SER A 83 1.44 4.80 -14.30
C SER A 83 0.12 4.04 -14.47
N ASP A 84 -0.03 3.28 -15.56
CA ASP A 84 -1.23 2.47 -15.80
C ASP A 84 -1.37 1.38 -14.74
N VAL A 85 -0.27 0.72 -14.39
CA VAL A 85 -0.23 -0.30 -13.32
C VAL A 85 -0.59 0.30 -11.96
N HIS A 86 -0.03 1.47 -11.62
CA HIS A 86 -0.34 2.17 -10.36
C HIS A 86 -1.82 2.57 -10.29
N ALA A 87 -2.37 3.10 -11.39
CA ALA A 87 -3.78 3.45 -11.48
C ALA A 87 -4.68 2.21 -11.30
N PHE A 88 -4.31 1.08 -11.89
CA PHE A 88 -5.03 -0.19 -11.71
C PHE A 88 -5.00 -0.67 -10.26
N ILE A 89 -3.84 -0.64 -9.60
CA ILE A 89 -3.69 -1.01 -8.19
C ILE A 89 -4.55 -0.08 -7.32
N GLN A 90 -4.47 1.24 -7.52
CA GLN A 90 -5.25 2.20 -6.76
C GLN A 90 -6.77 1.99 -6.94
N ARG A 91 -7.22 1.71 -8.17
CA ARG A 91 -8.61 1.38 -8.46
C ARG A 91 -9.07 0.11 -7.74
N ASN A 92 -8.25 -0.94 -7.75
CA ASN A 92 -8.58 -2.20 -7.06
C ASN A 92 -8.57 -2.07 -5.53
N LEU A 93 -7.64 -1.29 -4.97
CA LEU A 93 -7.65 -0.96 -3.54
C LEU A 93 -8.91 -0.22 -3.15
N THR A 94 -9.33 0.77 -3.93
CA THR A 94 -10.55 1.55 -3.65
C THR A 94 -11.80 0.68 -3.73
N ARG A 95 -11.92 -0.18 -4.75
CA ARG A 95 -13.02 -1.15 -4.86
C ARG A 95 -13.04 -2.16 -3.72
N GLY A 96 -11.88 -2.66 -3.30
CA GLY A 96 -11.77 -3.61 -2.18
C GLY A 96 -12.26 -3.01 -0.86
N HIS A 97 -11.89 -1.75 -0.56
CA HIS A 97 -12.37 -1.06 0.63
C HIS A 97 -13.86 -0.71 0.57
N ALA A 98 -14.37 -0.29 -0.60
CA ALA A 98 -15.80 -0.01 -0.77
C ALA A 98 -16.66 -1.28 -0.65
N ALA A 99 -16.22 -2.40 -1.24
CA ALA A 99 -16.89 -3.69 -1.12
C ALA A 99 -16.89 -4.19 0.33
N ALA A 100 -15.76 -4.09 1.04
CA ALA A 100 -15.64 -4.47 2.44
C ALA A 100 -16.56 -3.64 3.36
N ALA A 101 -16.68 -2.33 3.11
CA ALA A 101 -17.57 -1.44 3.87
C ALA A 101 -19.06 -1.70 3.59
N SER A 102 -19.43 -2.22 2.42
CA SER A 102 -20.81 -2.60 2.09
C SER A 102 -21.20 -4.01 2.57
N SER A 103 -20.25 -4.79 3.08
CA SER A 103 -20.45 -6.18 3.53
C SER A 103 -20.47 -6.37 5.05
N SER A 104 -20.49 -5.30 5.84
CA SER A 104 -20.70 -5.36 7.29
C SER A 104 -22.19 -5.12 7.62
N PRO A 105 -22.91 -6.10 8.21
CA PRO A 105 -24.25 -5.91 8.76
C PRO A 105 -24.23 -5.04 10.04
#